data_AF-A0A1C5UG21-F1
#
_entry.id   AF-A0A1C5UG21-F1
#
_cell.length_a   1.000
_cell.length_b   1.000
_cell.length_c   1.000
_cell.angle_alpha   90.00
_cell.angle_beta   90.00
_cell.angle_gamma   90.00
#
_symmetry.space_group_name_H-M   'P 1'
#
loop_
_entity.id
_entity.type
_entity.pdbx_description
1 polymer ?
#
loop_
_entity_poly.entity_id
_entity_poly.type
_entity_poly.pdbx_seq_one_letter_code
_entity_poly.pdbx_strand_id
1 'polypeptide(L)'
;MSYIKRLQHSEFYKQMDDLIRVGLRRYQDKFGKNQAAEGKPDYADAFTDSMIFRWDSQIGKGPESSYMQDVTGAKRKHLMVKKSDAETSFYYMGTCDIISAVGDKKMDNNGKMKDITKVTMKMHQPVREDLLKYLESNLLDEEGKAV
;
A
#
# COMPACT_ATOMS: atom_id res chain seq x y z
N MET A 1 21.63 38.58 21.93
CA MET A 1 20.57 37.59 22.21
C MET A 1 20.81 36.35 21.35
N SER A 2 21.02 35.18 21.97
CA SER A 2 21.41 33.94 21.25
C SER A 2 20.21 33.24 20.61
N TYR A 3 20.38 32.72 19.40
CA TYR A 3 19.42 31.94 18.61
C TYR A 3 18.75 30.80 19.40
N ILE A 4 19.50 30.20 20.34
CA ILE A 4 19.05 29.10 21.21
C ILE A 4 17.86 29.51 22.10
N LYS A 5 17.79 30.77 22.56
CA LYS A 5 16.67 31.27 23.38
C LYS A 5 15.37 31.44 22.58
N ARG A 6 15.43 31.58 21.25
CA ARG A 6 14.24 31.73 20.40
C ARG A 6 13.60 30.38 20.05
N LEU A 7 14.42 29.33 19.94
CA LEU A 7 13.93 27.95 19.73
C LEU A 7 13.13 27.41 20.92
N GLN A 8 13.41 27.90 22.14
CA GLN A 8 12.67 27.53 23.36
C GLN A 8 11.41 28.36 23.60
N HIS A 9 11.09 29.27 22.70
CA HIS A 9 9.94 30.15 22.87
C HIS A 9 8.64 29.38 22.62
N SER A 10 7.70 29.47 23.57
CA SER A 10 6.43 28.72 23.52
C SER A 10 5.64 28.95 22.22
N GLU A 11 5.68 30.18 21.69
CA GLU A 11 5.05 30.54 20.43
C GLU A 11 5.66 29.80 19.21
N PHE A 12 6.97 29.53 19.22
CA PHE A 12 7.61 28.75 18.15
C PHE A 12 7.13 27.30 18.15
N TYR A 13 7.05 26.69 19.34
CA TYR A 13 6.50 25.34 19.48
C TYR A 13 5.04 25.24 19.05
N LYS A 14 4.22 26.23 19.41
CA LYS A 14 2.82 26.30 18.95
C LYS A 14 2.72 26.39 17.43
N GLN A 15 3.56 27.22 16.80
CA GLN A 15 3.57 27.36 15.35
C GLN A 15 4.00 26.07 14.65
N MET A 16 5.00 25.37 15.19
CA MET A 16 5.44 24.09 14.65
C MET A 16 4.38 23.00 14.83
N ASP A 17 3.73 22.93 15.99
CA ASP A 17 2.64 22.00 16.25
C ASP A 17 1.46 22.24 15.30
N ASP A 18 1.09 23.51 15.09
CA ASP A 18 0.02 23.88 14.17
C ASP A 18 0.37 23.52 12.71
N LEU A 19 1.62 23.73 12.29
CA LEU A 19 2.10 23.32 10.97
C LEU A 19 2.04 21.79 10.80
N ILE A 20 2.49 21.03 11.80
CA ILE A 20 2.42 19.56 11.80
C ILE A 20 0.96 19.11 11.74
N ARG A 21 0.07 19.74 12.51
CA ARG A 21 -1.35 19.42 12.56
C ARG A 21 -2.05 19.70 11.22
N VAL A 22 -1.77 20.83 10.58
CA VAL A 22 -2.28 21.15 9.24
C VAL A 22 -1.74 20.18 8.20
N GLY A 23 -0.45 19.82 8.29
CA GLY A 23 0.18 18.82 7.43
C GLY A 23 -0.46 17.44 7.56
N LEU A 24 -0.64 16.96 8.79
CA LEU A 24 -1.32 15.69 9.09
C LEU A 24 -2.77 15.70 8.60
N ARG A 25 -3.51 16.79 8.82
CA ARG A 25 -4.89 16.92 8.36
C ARG A 25 -4.99 16.87 6.83
N ARG A 26 -4.13 17.61 6.12
CA ARG A 26 -4.09 17.56 4.65
C ARG A 26 -3.67 16.19 4.12
N TYR A 27 -2.74 15.51 4.80
CA TYR A 27 -2.38 14.14 4.47
C TYR A 27 -3.58 13.20 4.66
N GLN A 28 -4.29 13.29 5.78
CA GLN A 28 -5.51 12.51 6.02
C GLN A 28 -6.66 12.87 5.07
N ASP A 29 -6.81 14.12 4.68
CA ASP A 29 -7.84 14.51 3.69
C ASP A 29 -7.50 13.97 2.30
N LYS A 30 -6.20 13.95 1.94
CA LYS A 30 -5.70 13.46 0.65
C LYS A 30 -5.62 11.92 0.57
N PHE A 31 -5.29 11.25 1.68
CA PHE A 31 -4.97 9.81 1.72
C PHE A 31 -5.80 9.01 2.74
N GLY A 32 -6.38 9.64 3.75
CA GLY A 32 -7.17 9.02 4.81
C GLY A 32 -8.59 8.59 4.41
N LYS A 33 -9.10 9.01 3.23
CA LYS A 33 -10.34 8.49 2.64
C LYS A 33 -10.27 7.00 2.24
N ASN A 34 -9.11 6.35 2.42
CA ASN A 34 -8.90 4.94 2.12
C ASN A 34 -8.78 4.02 3.34
N GLN A 35 -8.83 4.53 4.59
CA GLN A 35 -8.55 3.69 5.77
C GLN A 35 -9.74 3.34 6.69
N ALA A 36 -10.97 3.76 6.41
CA ALA A 36 -12.13 3.29 7.19
C ALA A 36 -13.44 3.39 6.42
N ALA A 37 -13.53 2.73 5.27
CA ALA A 37 -14.83 2.38 4.72
C ALA A 37 -15.11 0.93 5.15
N GLU A 38 -15.86 0.80 6.24
CA GLU A 38 -16.63 -0.40 6.59
C GLU A 38 -17.43 -0.77 5.33
N GLY A 39 -16.95 -1.77 4.57
CA GLY A 39 -17.54 -2.19 3.30
C GLY A 39 -16.80 -1.81 1.99
N LYS A 40 -15.56 -1.30 2.01
CA LYS A 40 -14.73 -1.24 0.78
C LYS A 40 -14.31 -2.66 0.35
N PRO A 41 -14.30 -2.97 -0.97
CA PRO A 41 -14.08 -4.31 -1.49
C PRO A 41 -12.76 -4.91 -1.02
N ASP A 42 -12.75 -6.24 -0.89
CA ASP A 42 -11.57 -7.02 -0.50
C ASP A 42 -10.51 -6.96 -1.61
N TYR A 43 -9.68 -5.92 -1.60
CA TYR A 43 -8.64 -5.70 -2.58
C TYR A 43 -7.58 -6.79 -2.46
N ALA A 44 -7.37 -7.54 -3.54
CA ALA A 44 -6.33 -8.57 -3.63
C ALA A 44 -4.93 -7.92 -3.68
N ASP A 45 -4.62 -7.07 -4.68
CA ASP A 45 -3.28 -6.51 -4.87
C ASP A 45 -3.38 -5.00 -5.19
N ALA A 46 -3.12 -4.11 -4.23
CA ALA A 46 -3.27 -2.67 -4.45
C ALA A 46 -2.42 -1.80 -3.51
N PHE A 47 -1.98 -0.65 -4.02
CA PHE A 47 -1.47 0.43 -3.18
C PHE A 47 -2.63 1.16 -2.50
N THR A 48 -2.56 1.33 -1.18
CA THR A 48 -3.50 2.23 -0.47
C THR A 48 -3.01 3.68 -0.48
N ASP A 49 -1.68 3.85 -0.56
CA ASP A 49 -0.96 5.10 -0.78
C ASP A 49 0.44 4.79 -1.36
N SER A 50 1.31 5.79 -1.51
CA SER A 50 2.66 5.59 -2.07
C SER A 50 3.63 4.80 -1.19
N MET A 51 3.25 4.46 0.04
CA MET A 51 4.07 3.75 1.01
C MET A 51 3.51 2.38 1.39
N ILE A 52 2.21 2.15 1.23
CA ILE A 52 1.54 0.94 1.70
C ILE A 52 0.95 0.15 0.54
N PHE A 53 1.38 -1.09 0.41
CA PHE A 53 0.87 -2.07 -0.54
C PHE A 53 0.18 -3.22 0.19
N ARG A 54 -1.01 -3.60 -0.28
CA ARG A 54 -1.77 -4.75 0.21
C ARG A 54 -1.74 -5.84 -0.85
N TRP A 55 -1.56 -7.07 -0.39
CA TRP A 55 -1.42 -8.24 -1.24
C TRP A 55 -2.10 -9.46 -0.59
N ASP A 56 -2.88 -10.19 -1.38
CA ASP A 56 -3.43 -11.50 -1.03
C ASP A 56 -2.52 -12.59 -1.58
N SER A 57 -2.07 -13.51 -0.71
CA SER A 57 -1.39 -14.71 -1.18
C SER A 57 -2.27 -15.52 -2.14
N GLN A 58 -1.64 -16.32 -3.00
CA GLN A 58 -2.36 -17.29 -3.82
C GLN A 58 -3.31 -18.17 -2.98
N ILE A 59 -4.47 -18.51 -3.56
CA ILE A 59 -5.45 -19.42 -2.95
C ILE A 59 -4.79 -20.72 -2.50
N GLY A 60 -5.01 -21.09 -1.23
CA GLY A 60 -4.40 -22.27 -0.59
C GLY A 60 -3.05 -22.00 0.09
N LYS A 61 -2.60 -20.74 0.15
CA LYS A 61 -1.36 -20.33 0.82
C LYS A 61 -1.66 -19.55 2.11
N GLY A 62 -2.20 -20.24 3.10
CA GLY A 62 -2.39 -19.67 4.44
C GLY A 62 -1.06 -19.28 5.13
N PRO A 63 -1.12 -18.62 6.29
CA PRO A 63 0.06 -18.06 6.97
C PRO A 63 1.11 -19.11 7.32
N GLU A 64 0.67 -20.32 7.63
CA GLU A 64 1.51 -21.46 7.99
C GLU A 64 2.09 -22.21 6.78
N SER A 65 1.77 -21.79 5.55
CA SER A 65 2.30 -22.44 4.36
C SER A 65 3.81 -22.17 4.22
N SER A 66 4.56 -23.16 3.71
CA SER A 66 5.99 -23.00 3.44
C SER A 66 6.29 -21.76 2.57
N TYR A 67 5.41 -21.50 1.59
CA TYR A 67 5.46 -20.29 0.77
C TYR A 67 5.42 -19.01 1.62
N MET A 68 4.50 -18.91 2.58
CA MET A 68 4.41 -17.74 3.44
C MET A 68 5.56 -17.63 4.43
N GLN A 69 6.14 -18.76 4.88
CA GLN A 69 7.36 -18.76 5.68
C GLN A 69 8.55 -18.20 4.90
N ASP A 70 8.72 -18.60 3.63
CA ASP A 70 9.76 -18.05 2.75
C ASP A 70 9.54 -16.54 2.51
N VAL A 71 8.30 -16.15 2.22
CA VAL A 71 7.94 -14.74 1.99
C VAL A 71 8.18 -13.91 3.25
N THR A 72 7.70 -14.33 4.41
CA THR A 72 7.86 -13.56 5.66
C THR A 72 9.31 -13.54 6.15
N GLY A 73 9.99 -14.69 6.09
CA GLY A 73 11.37 -14.87 6.53
C GLY A 73 12.46 -14.24 5.65
N ALA A 74 12.13 -13.82 4.42
CA ALA A 74 13.10 -13.21 3.52
C ALA A 74 13.72 -11.92 4.12
N LYS A 75 15.05 -11.85 4.19
CA LYS A 75 15.78 -10.70 4.75
C LYS A 75 15.60 -9.41 3.94
N ARG A 76 15.38 -9.51 2.63
CA ARG A 76 15.21 -8.38 1.72
C ARG A 76 14.12 -8.71 0.73
N LYS A 77 13.16 -7.80 0.57
CA LYS A 77 11.99 -7.97 -0.29
C LYS A 77 11.96 -6.84 -1.30
N HIS A 78 11.68 -7.20 -2.54
CA HIS A 78 11.60 -6.30 -3.69
C HIS A 78 10.19 -6.43 -4.28
N LEU A 79 9.52 -5.31 -4.49
CA LEU A 79 8.17 -5.30 -5.06
C LEU A 79 8.25 -4.99 -6.56
N MET A 80 7.62 -5.84 -7.36
CA MET A 80 7.48 -5.71 -8.81
C MET A 80 6.01 -5.87 -9.16
N VAL A 81 5.46 -4.94 -9.95
CA VAL A 81 4.04 -4.91 -10.31
C VAL A 81 3.91 -4.77 -11.82
N LYS A 82 2.93 -5.44 -12.40
CA LYS A 82 2.47 -5.24 -13.79
C LYS A 82 1.04 -4.73 -13.75
N LYS A 83 0.62 -3.91 -14.72
CA LYS A 83 -0.75 -3.38 -14.75
C LYS A 83 -1.77 -4.46 -15.10
N SER A 84 -1.39 -5.39 -15.98
CA SER A 84 -2.25 -6.47 -16.43
C SER A 84 -1.46 -7.72 -16.79
N ASP A 85 -2.16 -8.86 -16.93
CA ASP A 85 -1.55 -10.10 -17.40
C ASP A 85 -1.06 -10.05 -18.84
N ALA A 86 -1.57 -9.12 -19.65
CA ALA A 86 -1.13 -8.91 -21.03
C ALA A 86 0.21 -8.20 -21.16
N GLU A 87 0.67 -7.51 -20.11
CA GLU A 87 1.96 -6.82 -20.13
C GLU A 87 3.13 -7.80 -20.00
N THR A 88 4.16 -7.59 -20.81
CA THR A 88 5.38 -8.41 -20.81
C THR A 88 6.39 -7.96 -19.75
N SER A 89 6.32 -6.69 -19.32
CA SER A 89 7.32 -6.07 -18.44
C SER A 89 6.77 -5.78 -17.06
N PHE A 90 7.63 -5.93 -16.05
CA PHE A 90 7.32 -5.55 -14.67
C PHE A 90 7.90 -4.18 -14.34
N TYR A 91 7.14 -3.39 -13.61
CA TYR A 91 7.59 -2.15 -13.03
C TYR A 91 8.14 -2.41 -11.63
N TYR A 92 9.38 -2.01 -11.40
CA TYR A 92 10.03 -2.11 -10.09
C TYR A 92 9.54 -0.98 -9.16
N MET A 93 8.98 -1.33 -8.01
CA MET A 93 8.41 -0.39 -7.05
C MET A 93 9.36 -0.02 -5.92
N GLY A 94 10.41 -0.82 -5.68
CA GLY A 94 11.37 -0.60 -4.61
C GLY A 94 11.46 -1.76 -3.62
N THR A 95 12.19 -1.54 -2.53
CA THR A 95 12.28 -2.47 -1.39
C THR A 95 11.20 -2.18 -0.37
N CYS A 96 10.78 -3.22 0.35
CA CYS A 96 9.72 -3.12 1.36
C CYS A 96 9.94 -4.10 2.51
N ASP A 97 9.20 -3.87 3.60
CA ASP A 97 9.06 -4.78 4.73
C ASP A 97 7.61 -5.22 4.90
N ILE A 98 7.38 -6.44 5.37
CA ILE A 98 6.05 -6.89 5.77
C ILE A 98 5.78 -6.39 7.19
N ILE A 99 4.69 -5.64 7.35
CA ILE A 99 4.26 -5.12 8.65
C ILE A 99 3.06 -5.89 9.23
N SER A 100 2.35 -6.65 8.39
CA SER A 100 1.24 -7.52 8.81
C SER A 100 1.07 -8.69 7.84
N ALA A 101 0.79 -9.87 8.37
CA ALA A 101 0.43 -11.07 7.62
C ALA A 101 -0.63 -11.82 8.42
N VAL A 102 -1.88 -11.79 7.97
CA VAL A 102 -3.04 -12.35 8.69
C VAL A 102 -3.73 -13.38 7.81
N GLY A 103 -4.05 -14.55 8.38
CA GLY A 103 -4.79 -15.59 7.67
C GLY A 103 -6.23 -15.18 7.41
N ASP A 104 -6.74 -15.50 6.23
CA ASP A 104 -8.15 -15.31 5.86
C ASP A 104 -8.60 -16.44 4.92
N LYS A 105 -9.86 -16.43 4.50
CA LYS A 105 -10.42 -17.42 3.57
C LYS A 105 -11.03 -16.75 2.36
N LYS A 106 -10.72 -17.28 1.18
CA LYS A 106 -11.26 -16.85 -0.10
C LYS A 106 -11.97 -18.00 -0.78
N MET A 107 -13.07 -17.71 -1.46
CA MET A 107 -13.78 -18.71 -2.26
C MET A 107 -13.01 -18.96 -3.55
N ASP A 108 -12.72 -20.23 -3.85
CA ASP A 108 -12.17 -20.62 -5.15
C ASP A 108 -13.26 -20.63 -6.24
N ASN A 109 -12.85 -20.79 -7.50
CA ASN A 109 -13.77 -20.85 -8.65
C ASN A 109 -14.75 -22.04 -8.58
N ASN A 110 -14.51 -22.99 -7.69
CA ASN A 110 -15.34 -24.17 -7.48
C ASN A 110 -16.29 -24.01 -6.27
N GLY A 111 -16.38 -22.80 -5.69
CA GLY A 111 -17.24 -22.49 -4.56
C GLY A 111 -16.70 -22.96 -3.20
N LYS A 112 -15.44 -23.41 -3.11
CA LYS A 112 -14.84 -23.91 -1.88
C LYS A 112 -14.02 -22.83 -1.20
N MET A 113 -14.21 -22.66 0.11
CA MET A 113 -13.38 -21.78 0.92
C MET A 113 -11.98 -22.36 1.09
N LYS A 114 -10.97 -21.54 0.79
CA LYS A 114 -9.56 -21.89 0.81
C LYS A 114 -8.79 -20.82 1.57
N ASP A 115 -7.77 -21.26 2.28
CA ASP A 115 -6.97 -20.35 3.10
C ASP A 115 -6.08 -19.46 2.22
N ILE A 116 -6.00 -18.20 2.61
CA ILE A 116 -5.12 -17.17 2.06
C ILE A 116 -4.45 -16.42 3.21
N THR A 117 -3.48 -15.59 2.88
CA THR A 117 -2.83 -14.66 3.80
C THR A 117 -2.94 -13.26 3.24
N LYS A 118 -3.56 -12.37 4.00
CA LYS A 118 -3.62 -10.94 3.74
C LYS A 118 -2.35 -10.30 4.27
N VAL A 119 -1.58 -9.71 3.37
CA VAL A 119 -0.28 -9.13 3.68
C VAL A 119 -0.33 -7.63 3.47
N THR A 120 0.23 -6.91 4.44
CA THR A 120 0.48 -5.48 4.31
C THR A 120 1.98 -5.24 4.28
N MET A 121 2.44 -4.62 3.21
CA MET A 121 3.83 -4.25 2.99
C MET A 121 4.00 -2.74 3.10
N LYS A 122 5.10 -2.32 3.71
CA LYS A 122 5.53 -0.93 3.79
C LYS A 122 6.79 -0.73 2.95
N MET A 123 6.70 0.17 1.98
CA MET A 123 7.83 0.55 1.13
C MET A 123 8.89 1.31 1.94
N HIS A 124 10.17 1.13 1.60
CA HIS A 124 11.26 1.89 2.22
C HIS A 124 11.31 3.34 1.73
N GLN A 125 10.85 3.59 0.51
CA GLN A 125 10.74 4.90 -0.11
C GLN A 125 9.38 5.02 -0.81
N PRO A 126 8.81 6.24 -0.90
CA PRO A 126 7.56 6.43 -1.62
C PRO A 126 7.67 5.99 -3.07
N VAL A 127 6.72 5.19 -3.53
CA VAL A 127 6.59 4.85 -4.95
C VAL A 127 6.29 6.12 -5.74
N ARG A 128 6.90 6.21 -6.93
CA ARG A 128 6.73 7.39 -7.79
C ARG A 128 5.25 7.59 -8.14
N GLU A 129 4.81 8.84 -8.04
CA GLU A 129 3.40 9.19 -8.24
C GLU A 129 2.91 8.93 -9.67
N ASP A 130 3.80 9.01 -10.67
CA ASP A 130 3.48 8.70 -12.07
C ASP A 130 3.20 7.20 -12.28
N LEU A 131 3.98 6.32 -11.65
CA LEU A 131 3.73 4.87 -11.68
C LEU A 131 2.43 4.49 -10.99
N LEU A 132 2.14 5.10 -9.83
CA LEU A 132 0.87 4.87 -9.14
C LEU A 132 -0.31 5.32 -10.00
N LYS A 133 -0.24 6.51 -10.59
CA LYS A 133 -1.25 7.00 -11.53
C LYS A 133 -1.39 6.08 -12.75
N TYR A 134 -0.30 5.54 -13.27
CA TYR A 134 -0.36 4.60 -14.39
C TYR A 134 -1.06 3.29 -14.00
N LEU A 135 -0.75 2.72 -12.85
CA LEU A 135 -1.38 1.50 -12.34
C LEU A 135 -2.87 1.71 -12.03
N GLU A 136 -3.24 2.89 -11.51
CA GLU A 136 -4.63 3.26 -11.21
C GLU A 136 -5.40 3.78 -12.43
N SER A 137 -4.70 4.24 -13.48
CA SER A 137 -5.35 4.75 -14.68
C SER A 137 -6.16 3.62 -15.31
N ASN A 138 -7.47 3.86 -15.39
CA ASN A 138 -8.38 2.95 -16.07
C ASN A 138 -7.79 2.56 -17.42
N LEU A 139 -8.03 1.29 -17.73
CA LEU A 139 -8.06 0.68 -19.05
C LEU A 139 -9.01 1.48 -19.97
N LEU A 140 -8.74 2.76 -20.21
CA LEU A 140 -9.25 3.44 -21.38
C LEU A 140 -8.37 2.92 -22.50
N ASP A 141 -8.90 1.97 -23.24
CA ASP A 141 -8.40 1.61 -24.56
C ASP A 141 -8.06 2.91 -25.31
N GLU A 142 -7.00 2.87 -26.12
CA GLU A 142 -6.65 3.96 -27.02
C GLU A 142 -7.73 4.27 -28.08
N GLU A 143 -8.94 3.70 -27.95
CA GLU A 143 -10.10 3.97 -28.79
C GLU A 143 -11.34 4.16 -27.90
N GLY A 144 -11.71 5.42 -27.62
CA GLY A 144 -12.85 5.76 -26.77
C GLY A 144 -14.21 5.24 -27.26
N LYS A 145 -14.54 3.98 -26.97
CA LYS A 145 -15.91 3.44 -27.05
C LYS A 145 -16.23 2.60 -25.82
N ALA A 146 -17.33 2.97 -25.16
CA ALA A 146 -17.92 2.21 -24.06
C ALA A 146 -18.52 0.89 -24.58
N VAL A 147 -18.38 -0.16 -23.78
CA VAL A 147 -19.21 -1.38 -23.83
C VAL A 147 -20.08 -1.42 -22.58
#